data_AF-A0A7S1KYR2-F1
#
_entry.id   AF-A0A7S1KYR2-F1
#
_cell.length_a   1.000
_cell.length_b   1.000
_cell.length_c   1.000
_cell.angle_alpha   90.00
_cell.angle_beta   90.00
_cell.angle_gamma   90.00
#
_symmetry.space_group_name_H-M   'P 1'
#
loop_
_entity.id
_entity.type
_entity.pdbx_description
1 polymer ?
#
loop_
_entity_poly.entity_id
_entity_poly.type
_entity_poly.pdbx_seq_one_letter_code
_entity_poly.pdbx_strand_id
1 'polypeptide(L)'
;RVATAPSRHMGRSMLPLRAVRTRFTAALAASAPAVTRSRWLGRALQLRGFAGPIAPEMEVKFEQASGPVTYLPLWAQQEQRPPLSLGVLGAALLLPLGTGALAVHLLAGNPQEGETEEREYSRTVLSWTIHYASALLAFAGAAHWGMQLAELGVPRRSDYMALYYLSRFSAPVVFVMFGWLGSVFSYAEPHEAALWLMSGWVGLGSCDFLAKAFRITPQWWFRWRAGFSLAAFLGVFLLMLSERNVYLGQKPMIRM
;
A
#
# COMPACT_ATOMS: atom_id res chain seq x y z
N ARG A 1 49.93 -43.83 -16.97
CA ARG A 1 51.00 -43.65 -15.96
C ARG A 1 50.97 -42.18 -15.54
N VAL A 2 50.36 -41.89 -14.38
CA VAL A 2 50.99 -41.23 -13.19
C VAL A 2 51.57 -39.85 -13.56
N ALA A 3 51.07 -38.71 -13.07
CA ALA A 3 50.94 -38.39 -11.65
C ALA A 3 49.79 -37.42 -11.33
N THR A 4 49.09 -37.77 -10.25
CA THR A 4 48.24 -36.93 -9.41
C THR A 4 49.10 -36.01 -8.53
N ALA A 5 48.65 -34.77 -8.29
CA ALA A 5 49.14 -33.89 -7.23
C ALA A 5 48.02 -32.96 -6.74
N PRO A 6 48.08 -32.49 -5.47
CA PRO A 6 46.92 -32.58 -4.58
C PRO A 6 46.22 -31.26 -4.23
N SER A 7 45.03 -31.46 -3.68
CA SER A 7 44.15 -30.55 -2.96
C SER A 7 44.82 -29.53 -2.04
N ARG A 8 44.34 -28.28 -2.08
CA ARG A 8 44.33 -27.39 -0.90
C ARG A 8 42.90 -26.98 -0.57
N HIS A 9 42.38 -27.64 0.45
CA HIS A 9 41.32 -27.13 1.30
C HIS A 9 41.69 -25.74 1.84
N MET A 10 40.92 -24.71 1.51
CA MET A 10 40.74 -23.56 2.39
C MET A 10 39.30 -23.55 2.84
N GLY A 11 39.11 -24.08 4.05
CA GLY A 11 37.87 -23.93 4.80
C GLY A 11 37.65 -22.45 5.10
N ARG A 12 36.61 -21.88 4.48
CA ARG A 12 35.97 -20.69 5.03
C ARG A 12 34.80 -21.17 5.90
N SER A 13 35.14 -21.24 7.19
CA SER A 13 34.26 -21.14 8.35
C SER A 13 32.88 -20.54 8.00
N MET A 14 31.86 -21.40 8.02
CA MET A 14 30.48 -20.98 8.18
C MET A 14 30.35 -20.37 9.59
N LEU A 15 30.23 -19.04 9.65
CA LEU A 15 29.77 -18.38 10.85
C LEU A 15 28.26 -18.57 10.98
N PRO A 16 27.75 -19.11 12.09
CA PRO A 16 26.33 -19.21 12.34
C PRO A 16 25.79 -17.82 12.73
N LEU A 17 25.12 -17.14 11.79
CA LEU A 17 24.28 -15.97 12.10
C LEU A 17 22.94 -16.44 12.70
N ARG A 18 23.02 -17.05 13.89
CA ARG A 18 21.91 -17.19 14.85
C ARG A 18 22.29 -16.38 16.09
N ALA A 19 22.00 -15.08 16.11
CA ALA A 19 21.86 -14.28 17.34
C ALA A 19 21.50 -12.81 17.03
N VAL A 20 20.36 -12.55 16.39
CA VAL A 20 19.70 -11.23 16.50
C VAL A 20 18.20 -11.46 16.67
N ARG A 21 17.84 -12.11 17.78
CA ARG A 21 16.44 -12.28 18.19
C ARG A 21 16.33 -12.30 19.70
N THR A 22 16.68 -11.20 20.35
CA THR A 22 16.31 -10.89 21.75
C THR A 22 16.81 -9.49 22.08
N ARG A 23 15.94 -8.47 21.92
CA ARG A 23 15.93 -7.19 22.67
C ARG A 23 14.93 -6.22 22.00
N PHE A 24 13.65 -6.56 22.00
CA PHE A 24 12.54 -5.59 21.85
C PHE A 24 11.23 -6.15 22.44
N THR A 25 11.32 -6.89 23.54
CA THR A 25 10.18 -7.38 24.33
C THR A 25 10.45 -7.18 25.82
N ALA A 26 10.82 -5.95 26.20
CA ALA A 26 11.04 -5.60 27.61
C ALA A 26 10.70 -4.12 27.92
N ALA A 27 9.73 -3.52 27.22
CA ALA A 27 9.32 -2.14 27.48
C ALA A 27 7.80 -1.88 27.35
N LEU A 28 6.95 -2.89 27.56
CA LEU A 28 5.48 -2.72 27.51
C LEU A 28 4.71 -3.58 28.54
N ALA A 29 5.39 -4.02 29.60
CA ALA A 29 4.78 -4.76 30.71
C ALA A 29 4.73 -3.94 32.01
N ALA A 30 4.54 -2.62 31.91
CA ALA A 30 4.46 -1.72 33.07
C ALA A 30 3.44 -0.61 32.87
N SER A 31 2.15 -0.97 32.73
CA SER A 31 1.01 -0.09 33.04
C SER A 31 -0.33 -0.83 32.89
N ALA A 32 -0.54 -1.88 33.69
CA ALA A 32 -1.87 -2.41 33.94
C ALA A 32 -2.23 -2.12 35.41
N PRO A 33 -3.19 -1.22 35.71
CA PRO A 33 -3.69 -1.10 37.07
C PRO A 33 -4.58 -2.30 37.38
N ALA A 34 -4.23 -2.98 38.46
CA ALA A 34 -5.05 -3.97 39.13
C ALA A 34 -6.32 -3.31 39.69
N VAL A 35 -7.50 -3.74 39.22
CA VAL A 35 -8.77 -3.54 39.92
C VAL A 35 -9.55 -4.86 39.92
N THR A 36 -9.23 -5.65 40.93
CA THR A 36 -10.15 -6.42 41.79
C THR A 36 -11.41 -7.03 41.16
N ARG A 37 -11.32 -8.35 40.92
CA ARG A 37 -12.42 -9.30 41.05
C ARG A 37 -13.04 -9.19 42.45
N SER A 38 -14.29 -8.73 42.55
CA SER A 38 -15.25 -9.17 43.57
C SER A 38 -16.65 -8.69 43.18
N ARG A 39 -17.70 -9.43 43.56
CA ARG A 39 -19.14 -9.18 43.33
C ARG A 39 -19.74 -9.78 42.05
N TRP A 40 -19.53 -11.08 41.85
CA TRP A 40 -20.65 -11.96 41.56
C TRP A 40 -21.16 -12.51 42.89
N LEU A 41 -22.30 -11.98 43.35
CA LEU A 41 -23.23 -12.49 44.38
C LEU A 41 -23.86 -11.30 45.12
N GLY A 42 -25.02 -10.86 44.64
CA GLY A 42 -25.83 -9.87 45.33
C GLY A 42 -27.04 -9.40 44.54
N ARG A 43 -28.15 -10.17 44.65
CA ARG A 43 -29.57 -9.71 44.56
C ARG A 43 -30.02 -9.23 43.17
N ALA A 44 -30.90 -9.87 42.41
CA ALA A 44 -31.98 -10.80 42.75
C ALA A 44 -32.82 -10.36 43.96
N LEU A 45 -33.17 -9.07 44.03
CA LEU A 45 -34.28 -8.50 44.82
C LEU A 45 -34.23 -6.97 44.71
N GLN A 46 -34.90 -6.41 43.70
CA GLN A 46 -35.49 -5.06 43.75
C GLN A 46 -36.41 -4.82 42.54
N LEU A 47 -37.39 -5.71 42.38
CA LEU A 47 -38.68 -5.35 41.80
C LEU A 47 -39.54 -4.85 42.95
N ARG A 48 -39.55 -3.54 43.19
CA ARG A 48 -40.69 -2.79 43.79
C ARG A 48 -40.33 -1.32 43.98
N GLY A 49 -41.05 -0.47 43.24
CA GLY A 49 -41.50 0.83 43.72
C GLY A 49 -40.45 1.93 43.81
N PHE A 50 -40.16 2.58 42.67
CA PHE A 50 -39.86 4.01 42.65
C PHE A 50 -40.34 4.58 41.30
N ALA A 51 -41.65 4.79 41.19
CA ALA A 51 -42.23 5.71 40.22
C ALA A 51 -42.03 7.13 40.78
N GLY A 52 -40.83 7.68 40.58
CA GLY A 52 -40.59 9.11 40.70
C GLY A 52 -41.00 9.80 39.40
N PRO A 53 -41.48 11.06 39.44
CA PRO A 53 -41.75 11.82 38.22
C PRO A 53 -40.45 11.92 37.42
N ILE A 54 -40.49 11.39 36.20
CA ILE A 54 -39.43 11.53 35.20
C ILE A 54 -39.31 13.03 34.95
N ALA A 55 -38.22 13.63 35.44
CA ALA A 55 -37.87 15.00 35.10
C ALA A 55 -37.90 15.13 33.57
N PRO A 56 -38.51 16.19 33.01
CA PRO A 56 -38.62 16.34 31.56
C PRO A 56 -37.22 16.21 30.98
N GLU A 57 -37.10 15.31 30.00
CA GLU A 57 -35.90 15.12 29.20
C GLU A 57 -35.37 16.51 28.85
N MET A 58 -34.24 16.87 29.45
CA MET A 58 -33.50 18.05 29.04
C MET A 58 -33.06 17.71 27.62
N GLU A 59 -33.85 18.17 26.67
CA GLU A 59 -33.56 18.09 25.25
C GLU A 59 -32.28 18.91 25.06
N VAL A 60 -31.15 18.22 25.18
CA VAL A 60 -29.84 18.77 24.84
C VAL A 60 -29.92 19.02 23.35
N LYS A 61 -30.39 20.21 23.00
CA LYS A 61 -30.24 20.77 21.67
C LYS A 61 -28.75 20.85 21.42
N PHE A 62 -28.21 19.80 20.83
CA PHE A 62 -26.96 19.88 20.13
C PHE A 62 -27.18 20.95 19.08
N GLU A 63 -26.66 22.16 19.32
CA GLU A 63 -26.47 23.14 18.27
C GLU A 63 -25.77 22.40 17.15
N GLN A 64 -26.56 22.14 16.10
CA GLN A 64 -26.10 21.45 14.92
C GLN A 64 -25.21 22.47 14.23
N ALA A 65 -23.93 22.47 14.62
CA ALA A 65 -22.92 23.33 14.03
C ALA A 65 -23.01 23.11 12.52
N SER A 66 -23.56 24.09 11.81
CA SER A 66 -23.86 24.09 10.38
C SER A 66 -22.59 24.11 9.51
N GLY A 67 -21.45 23.75 10.12
CA GLY A 67 -20.18 23.53 9.47
C GLY A 67 -20.05 22.09 8.98
N PRO A 68 -19.31 21.86 7.90
CA PRO A 68 -19.06 20.51 7.42
C PRO A 68 -18.30 19.68 8.48
N VAL A 69 -18.95 18.61 8.94
CA VAL A 69 -18.42 17.69 9.96
C VAL A 69 -17.08 17.13 9.49
N THR A 70 -16.02 17.40 10.25
CA THR A 70 -14.67 16.95 9.96
C THR A 70 -14.25 15.95 11.02
N TYR A 71 -13.88 14.75 10.59
CA TYR A 71 -13.59 13.62 11.49
C TYR A 71 -12.11 13.54 11.89
N LEU A 72 -11.27 14.43 11.33
CA LEU A 72 -9.86 14.53 11.65
C LEU A 72 -9.63 15.25 12.99
N PRO A 73 -8.62 14.84 13.78
CA PRO A 73 -8.21 15.61 14.95
C PRO A 73 -7.67 16.99 14.54
N LEU A 74 -7.80 18.00 15.42
CA LEU A 74 -7.47 19.40 15.10
C LEU A 74 -6.03 19.59 14.60
N TRP A 75 -5.05 18.87 15.17
CA TRP A 75 -3.67 18.93 14.72
C TRP A 75 -3.51 18.50 13.25
N ALA A 76 -4.28 17.49 12.80
CA ALA A 76 -4.21 16.98 11.43
C ALA A 76 -4.93 17.90 10.43
N GLN A 77 -5.85 18.73 10.92
CA GLN A 77 -6.51 19.78 10.12
C GLN A 77 -5.59 20.99 9.93
N GLN A 78 -4.79 21.33 10.93
CA GLN A 78 -3.90 22.50 10.92
C GLN A 78 -2.60 22.24 10.16
N GLU A 79 -2.12 21.00 10.14
CA GLU A 79 -0.91 20.62 9.39
C GLU A 79 -1.17 20.75 7.88
N GLN A 80 -0.41 21.62 7.19
CA GLN A 80 -0.59 21.87 5.75
C GLN A 80 0.47 21.23 4.86
N ARG A 81 1.60 20.78 5.43
CA ARG A 81 2.77 20.36 4.64
C ARG A 81 3.09 18.88 4.86
N PRO A 82 3.40 18.12 3.80
CA PRO A 82 3.94 16.79 3.96
C PRO A 82 5.33 16.88 4.61
N PRO A 83 5.69 15.93 5.50
CA PRO A 83 7.04 15.87 6.05
C PRO A 83 8.04 15.60 4.91
N LEU A 84 9.18 16.28 4.93
CA LEU A 84 10.21 16.18 3.87
C LEU A 84 10.66 14.73 3.65
N SER A 85 10.76 13.94 4.73
CA SER A 85 11.10 12.52 4.66
C SER A 85 10.16 11.70 3.78
N LEU A 86 8.86 12.02 3.77
CA LEU A 86 7.87 11.36 2.92
C LEU A 86 8.04 11.77 1.45
N GLY A 87 8.42 13.02 1.18
CA GLY A 87 8.78 13.47 -0.16
C GLY A 87 10.00 12.73 -0.71
N VAL A 88 11.07 12.62 0.08
CA VAL A 88 12.29 11.88 -0.27
C VAL A 88 11.99 10.39 -0.49
N LEU A 89 11.21 9.78 0.41
CA LEU A 89 10.79 8.38 0.27
C LEU A 89 9.98 8.16 -1.02
N GLY A 90 9.02 9.03 -1.30
CA GLY A 90 8.21 8.96 -2.52
C GLY A 90 9.06 9.06 -3.78
N ALA A 91 9.99 10.02 -3.83
CA ALA A 91 10.93 10.17 -4.94
C ALA A 91 11.85 8.95 -5.10
N ALA A 92 12.41 8.45 -4.00
CA ALA A 92 13.28 7.27 -4.00
C ALA A 92 12.54 6.02 -4.49
N LEU A 93 11.27 5.86 -4.15
CA LEU A 93 10.44 4.76 -4.60
C LEU A 93 10.02 4.89 -6.08
N LEU A 94 9.82 6.11 -6.59
CA LEU A 94 9.45 6.33 -7.99
C LEU A 94 10.64 6.28 -8.95
N LEU A 95 11.86 6.54 -8.46
CA LEU A 95 13.06 6.63 -9.29
C LEU A 95 13.36 5.33 -10.06
N PRO A 96 13.33 4.12 -9.46
CA PRO A 96 13.53 2.88 -10.21
C PRO A 96 12.46 2.64 -11.29
N LEU A 97 11.21 3.04 -11.02
CA LEU A 97 10.13 2.93 -12.01
C LEU A 97 10.35 3.88 -13.19
N GLY A 98 10.69 5.14 -12.93
CA GLY A 98 10.96 6.13 -13.97
C GLY A 98 12.18 5.78 -14.81
N THR A 99 13.28 5.39 -14.15
CA THR A 99 14.51 4.96 -14.84
C THR A 99 14.31 3.66 -15.63
N GLY A 100 13.59 2.68 -15.08
CA GLY A 100 13.22 1.45 -15.79
C GLY A 100 12.33 1.73 -17.01
N ALA A 101 11.32 2.58 -16.86
CA ALA A 101 10.45 2.98 -17.97
C ALA A 101 11.24 3.66 -19.10
N LEU A 102 12.14 4.60 -18.77
CA LEU A 102 13.00 5.24 -19.76
C LEU A 102 13.97 4.25 -20.42
N ALA A 103 14.60 3.37 -19.63
CA ALA A 103 15.55 2.37 -20.14
C ALA A 103 14.88 1.47 -21.19
N VAL A 104 13.68 0.96 -20.94
CA VAL A 104 12.96 0.11 -21.91
C VAL A 104 12.74 0.83 -23.26
N HIS A 105 12.45 2.14 -23.25
CA HIS A 105 12.26 2.91 -24.49
C HIS A 105 13.58 3.19 -25.21
N LEU A 106 14.64 3.52 -24.47
CA LEU A 106 15.96 3.78 -25.04
C LEU A 106 16.56 2.52 -25.66
N LEU A 107 16.35 1.36 -25.04
CA LEU A 107 16.75 0.08 -25.61
C LEU A 107 15.94 -0.20 -26.89
N ALA A 108 14.61 -0.11 -26.82
CA ALA A 108 13.72 -0.39 -27.95
C ALA A 108 14.00 0.45 -29.22
N GLY A 109 14.46 1.68 -29.06
CA GLY A 109 14.72 2.60 -30.17
C GLY A 109 16.03 2.35 -30.94
N ASN A 110 16.86 1.38 -30.53
CA ASN A 110 18.16 1.16 -31.13
C ASN A 110 18.05 0.21 -32.34
N PRO A 111 18.24 0.67 -33.59
CA PRO A 111 18.04 -0.14 -34.80
C PRO A 111 19.08 -1.26 -34.98
N GLN A 112 20.10 -1.32 -34.12
CA GLN A 112 21.12 -2.37 -34.07
C GLN A 112 20.73 -3.59 -33.20
N GLU A 113 19.55 -3.59 -32.55
CA GLU A 113 19.02 -4.73 -31.76
C GLU A 113 18.59 -5.95 -32.63
N GLY A 114 19.39 -6.28 -33.64
CA GLY A 114 19.29 -7.50 -34.43
C GLY A 114 19.83 -8.73 -33.73
N GLU A 115 20.67 -8.56 -32.69
CA GLU A 115 21.26 -9.65 -31.94
C GLU A 115 20.32 -10.20 -30.87
N THR A 116 20.32 -11.53 -30.69
CA THR A 116 19.37 -12.25 -29.83
C THR A 116 19.53 -11.86 -28.36
N GLU A 117 20.75 -11.54 -27.93
CA GLU A 117 21.08 -11.20 -26.54
C GLU A 117 20.52 -9.84 -26.09
N GLU A 118 20.57 -8.81 -26.94
CA GLU A 118 20.05 -7.47 -26.59
C GLU A 118 18.52 -7.45 -26.42
N ARG A 119 17.82 -8.28 -27.22
CA ARG A 119 16.36 -8.47 -27.10
C ARG A 119 15.97 -9.18 -25.80
N GLU A 120 16.75 -10.16 -25.37
CA GLU A 120 16.51 -10.84 -24.10
C GLU A 120 16.79 -9.92 -22.90
N TYR A 121 17.79 -9.06 -23.02
CA TYR A 121 18.10 -8.07 -22.00
C TYR A 121 16.98 -7.02 -21.84
N SER A 122 16.50 -6.44 -22.95
CA SER A 122 15.38 -5.47 -22.89
C SER A 122 14.09 -6.08 -22.32
N ARG A 123 13.81 -7.35 -22.65
CA ARG A 123 12.70 -8.11 -22.04
C ARG A 123 12.88 -8.27 -20.54
N THR A 124 14.08 -8.61 -20.09
CA THR A 124 14.40 -8.78 -18.67
C THR A 124 14.20 -7.46 -17.91
N VAL A 125 14.65 -6.34 -18.49
CA VAL A 125 14.46 -5.00 -17.93
C VAL A 125 12.96 -4.64 -17.85
N LEU A 126 12.19 -4.94 -18.89
CA LEU A 126 10.73 -4.73 -18.90
C LEU A 126 10.04 -5.54 -17.79
N SER A 127 10.28 -6.85 -17.71
CA SER A 127 9.67 -7.70 -16.69
C SER A 127 10.08 -7.27 -15.29
N TRP A 128 11.34 -6.89 -15.07
CA TRP A 128 11.80 -6.39 -13.77
C TRP A 128 11.12 -5.07 -13.39
N THR A 129 10.94 -4.16 -14.35
CA THR A 129 10.28 -2.87 -14.11
C THR A 129 8.78 -3.06 -13.80
N ILE A 130 8.09 -3.97 -14.49
CA ILE A 130 6.70 -4.32 -14.20
C ILE A 130 6.58 -4.98 -12.81
N HIS A 131 7.51 -5.88 -12.47
CA HIS A 131 7.56 -6.50 -11.15
C HIS A 131 7.80 -5.46 -10.04
N TYR A 132 8.67 -4.48 -10.29
CA TYR A 132 8.87 -3.36 -9.37
C TYR A 132 7.60 -2.49 -9.25
N ALA A 133 6.95 -2.13 -10.36
CA ALA A 133 5.69 -1.39 -10.36
C ALA A 133 4.58 -2.12 -9.59
N SER A 134 4.57 -3.46 -9.68
CA SER A 134 3.69 -4.35 -8.95
C SER A 134 3.91 -4.30 -7.45
N ALA A 135 5.17 -4.40 -7.01
CA ALA A 135 5.53 -4.22 -5.60
C ALA A 135 5.19 -2.81 -5.09
N LEU A 136 5.38 -1.80 -5.93
CA LEU A 136 5.06 -0.40 -5.61
C LEU A 136 3.56 -0.19 -5.39
N LEU A 137 2.70 -0.79 -6.23
CA LEU A 137 1.25 -0.75 -6.06
C LEU A 137 0.82 -1.46 -4.77
N ALA A 138 1.38 -2.65 -4.49
CA ALA A 138 1.09 -3.39 -3.26
C ALA A 138 1.52 -2.58 -2.02
N PHE A 139 2.70 -1.96 -2.04
CA PHE A 139 3.16 -1.05 -1.01
C PHE A 139 2.21 0.15 -0.85
N ALA A 140 1.78 0.76 -1.95
CA ALA A 140 0.88 1.89 -1.92
C ALA A 140 -0.50 1.52 -1.35
N GLY A 141 -1.01 0.32 -1.64
CA GLY A 141 -2.21 -0.24 -1.03
C GLY A 141 -2.03 -0.49 0.48
N ALA A 142 -0.92 -1.09 0.89
CA ALA A 142 -0.59 -1.31 2.29
C ALA A 142 -0.43 0.00 3.07
N ALA A 143 0.15 1.04 2.48
CA ALA A 143 0.27 2.36 3.08
C ALA A 143 -1.09 3.03 3.30
N HIS A 144 -2.04 2.85 2.37
CA HIS A 144 -3.43 3.30 2.54
C HIS A 144 -4.06 2.63 3.77
N TRP A 145 -3.87 1.31 3.91
CA TRP A 145 -4.35 0.55 5.06
C TRP A 145 -3.71 1.02 6.38
N GLY A 146 -2.39 1.23 6.40
CA GLY A 146 -1.66 1.70 7.57
C GLY A 146 -2.15 3.05 8.08
N MET A 147 -2.46 3.99 7.18
CA MET A 147 -3.06 5.27 7.58
C MET A 147 -4.43 5.08 8.22
N GLN A 148 -5.27 4.21 7.66
CA GLN A 148 -6.60 3.99 8.23
C GLN A 148 -6.52 3.27 9.58
N LEU A 149 -5.59 2.33 9.76
CA LEU A 149 -5.35 1.65 11.04
C LEU A 149 -4.87 2.59 12.15
N ALA A 150 -4.22 3.71 11.82
CA ALA A 150 -3.84 4.75 12.78
C ALA A 150 -5.05 5.54 13.34
N GLU A 151 -6.28 5.10 13.06
CA GLU A 151 -7.56 5.69 13.51
C GLU A 151 -7.76 7.16 13.15
N LEU A 152 -6.98 7.67 12.19
CA LEU A 152 -7.18 9.00 11.65
C LEU A 152 -8.52 9.05 10.91
N GLY A 153 -9.41 9.94 11.36
CA GLY A 153 -10.64 10.25 10.64
C GLY A 153 -11.80 9.27 10.81
N VAL A 154 -11.87 8.48 11.89
CA VAL A 154 -13.03 7.59 12.13
C VAL A 154 -14.29 8.40 12.42
N PRO A 155 -15.33 8.33 11.58
CA PRO A 155 -16.58 9.02 11.88
C PRO A 155 -17.29 8.32 13.04
N ARG A 156 -17.71 9.08 14.07
CA ARG A 156 -18.41 8.51 15.23
C ARG A 156 -19.79 7.96 14.88
N ARG A 157 -20.50 8.63 13.95
CA ARG A 157 -21.75 8.20 13.33
C ARG A 157 -21.82 8.82 11.93
N SER A 158 -22.12 8.00 10.92
CA SER A 158 -22.40 8.43 9.55
C SER A 158 -23.26 7.38 8.88
N ASP A 159 -24.17 7.80 7.99
CA ASP A 159 -25.00 6.89 7.20
C ASP A 159 -24.17 6.04 6.22
N TYR A 160 -22.93 6.46 5.92
CA TYR A 160 -22.03 5.79 4.98
C TYR A 160 -20.98 4.91 5.67
N MET A 161 -21.23 4.50 6.91
CA MET A 161 -20.25 3.77 7.72
C MET A 161 -19.87 2.42 7.12
N ALA A 162 -20.78 1.76 6.41
CA ALA A 162 -20.48 0.52 5.67
C ALA A 162 -19.46 0.76 4.54
N LEU A 163 -19.61 1.84 3.77
CA LEU A 163 -18.69 2.20 2.68
C LEU A 163 -17.31 2.62 3.24
N TYR A 164 -17.31 3.26 4.41
CA TYR A 164 -16.09 3.55 5.15
C TYR A 164 -15.35 2.26 5.53
N TYR A 165 -16.03 1.28 6.13
CA TYR A 165 -15.39 0.03 6.50
C TYR A 165 -14.94 -0.81 5.29
N LEU A 166 -15.69 -0.77 4.19
CA LEU A 166 -15.29 -1.40 2.94
C LEU A 166 -13.98 -0.79 2.41
N SER A 167 -13.93 0.55 2.28
CA SER A 167 -12.71 1.22 1.84
C SER A 167 -11.54 1.05 2.82
N ARG A 168 -11.85 0.81 4.11
CA ARG A 168 -10.85 0.58 5.15
C ARG A 168 -10.24 -0.81 5.19
N PHE A 169 -11.07 -1.84 5.04
CA PHE A 169 -10.64 -3.22 5.30
C PHE A 169 -10.49 -4.06 4.05
N SER A 170 -11.32 -3.85 3.03
CA SER A 170 -11.32 -4.71 1.83
C SER A 170 -10.54 -4.10 0.67
N ALA A 171 -10.68 -2.79 0.42
CA ALA A 171 -10.05 -2.15 -0.74
C ALA A 171 -8.51 -2.31 -0.78
N PRO A 172 -7.76 -2.19 0.33
CA PRO A 172 -6.31 -2.37 0.31
C PRO A 172 -5.86 -3.77 -0.14
N VAL A 173 -6.59 -4.81 0.27
CA VAL A 173 -6.29 -6.20 -0.10
C VAL A 173 -6.40 -6.38 -1.61
N VAL A 174 -7.39 -5.74 -2.24
CA VAL A 174 -7.56 -5.79 -3.70
C VAL A 174 -6.33 -5.21 -4.42
N PHE A 175 -5.76 -4.10 -3.95
CA PHE A 175 -4.57 -3.51 -4.58
C PHE A 175 -3.30 -4.35 -4.37
N VAL A 176 -3.18 -5.02 -3.23
CA VAL A 176 -2.12 -6.01 -3.01
C VAL A 176 -2.27 -7.18 -3.98
N MET A 177 -3.50 -7.66 -4.21
CA MET A 177 -3.78 -8.71 -5.18
C MET A 177 -3.49 -8.27 -6.62
N PHE A 178 -3.81 -7.03 -7.00
CA PHE A 178 -3.44 -6.50 -8.32
C PHE A 178 -1.93 -6.37 -8.49
N GLY A 179 -1.21 -5.93 -7.45
CA GLY A 179 0.26 -5.96 -7.46
C GLY A 179 0.77 -7.39 -7.65
N TRP A 180 0.27 -8.35 -6.87
CA TRP A 180 0.68 -9.75 -7.00
C TRP A 180 0.40 -10.32 -8.39
N LEU A 181 -0.80 -10.10 -8.94
CA LEU A 181 -1.17 -10.54 -10.29
C LEU A 181 -0.28 -9.90 -11.36
N GLY A 182 -0.06 -8.58 -11.30
CA GLY A 182 0.85 -7.89 -12.22
C GLY A 182 2.27 -8.46 -12.17
N SER A 183 2.74 -8.84 -10.98
CA SER A 183 4.02 -9.50 -10.79
C SER A 183 4.06 -10.88 -11.46
N VAL A 184 3.02 -11.70 -11.29
CA VAL A 184 2.94 -13.03 -11.91
C VAL A 184 2.90 -12.95 -13.43
N PHE A 185 2.14 -11.99 -13.99
CA PHE A 185 2.01 -11.81 -15.43
C PHE A 185 3.20 -11.09 -16.07
N SER A 186 4.09 -10.47 -15.28
CA SER A 186 5.19 -9.64 -15.78
C SER A 186 6.13 -10.33 -16.78
N TYR A 187 6.26 -11.66 -16.72
CA TYR A 187 7.10 -12.43 -17.63
C TYR A 187 6.34 -13.00 -18.83
N ALA A 188 5.09 -13.43 -18.63
CA ALA A 188 4.29 -14.13 -19.63
C ALA A 188 3.56 -13.14 -20.55
N GLU A 189 2.86 -12.16 -19.97
CA GLU A 189 1.97 -11.22 -20.65
C GLU A 189 2.18 -9.81 -20.06
N PRO A 190 3.30 -9.13 -20.37
CA PRO A 190 3.65 -7.83 -19.78
C PRO A 190 2.61 -6.73 -20.09
N HIS A 191 1.89 -6.86 -21.21
CA HIS A 191 0.83 -5.92 -21.60
C HIS A 191 -0.37 -6.03 -20.64
N GLU A 192 -0.87 -7.25 -20.44
CA GLU A 192 -1.97 -7.50 -19.50
C GLU A 192 -1.56 -7.12 -18.08
N ALA A 193 -0.31 -7.42 -17.69
CA ALA A 193 0.23 -6.99 -16.41
C ALA A 193 0.16 -5.46 -16.24
N ALA A 194 0.56 -4.68 -17.26
CA ALA A 194 0.48 -3.22 -17.23
C ALA A 194 -0.97 -2.72 -17.11
N LEU A 195 -1.92 -3.32 -17.82
CA LEU A 195 -3.35 -2.97 -17.72
C LEU A 195 -3.91 -3.24 -16.31
N TRP A 196 -3.58 -4.40 -15.72
CA TRP A 196 -3.95 -4.71 -14.33
C TRP A 196 -3.37 -3.67 -13.37
N LEU A 197 -2.10 -3.28 -13.54
CA LEU A 197 -1.47 -2.24 -12.71
C LEU A 197 -2.12 -0.87 -12.89
N MET A 198 -2.44 -0.46 -14.12
CA MET A 198 -3.17 0.80 -14.39
C MET A 198 -4.53 0.80 -13.71
N SER A 199 -5.29 -0.29 -13.83
CA SER A 199 -6.59 -0.44 -13.16
C SER A 199 -6.45 -0.35 -11.63
N GLY A 200 -5.39 -0.94 -11.08
CA GLY A 200 -5.07 -0.88 -9.66
C GLY A 200 -4.73 0.54 -9.19
N TRP A 201 -3.91 1.29 -9.94
CA TRP A 201 -3.58 2.69 -9.62
C TRP A 201 -4.79 3.61 -9.71
N VAL A 202 -5.65 3.42 -10.72
CA VAL A 202 -6.91 4.18 -10.85
C VAL A 202 -7.84 3.87 -9.67
N GLY A 203 -8.05 2.59 -9.35
CA GLY A 203 -8.89 2.18 -8.22
C GLY A 203 -8.37 2.71 -6.89
N LEU A 204 -7.05 2.67 -6.67
CA LEU A 204 -6.43 3.21 -5.47
C LEU A 204 -6.62 4.73 -5.38
N GLY A 205 -6.48 5.43 -6.51
CA GLY A 205 -6.77 6.86 -6.63
C GLY A 205 -8.24 7.17 -6.32
N SER A 206 -9.19 6.32 -6.74
CA SER A 206 -10.61 6.46 -6.39
C SER A 206 -10.85 6.29 -4.88
N CYS A 207 -10.18 5.33 -4.22
CA CYS A 207 -10.26 5.18 -2.76
C CYS A 207 -9.69 6.39 -2.03
N ASP A 208 -8.53 6.90 -2.46
CA ASP A 208 -7.92 8.12 -1.90
C ASP A 208 -8.83 9.35 -2.12
N PHE A 209 -9.48 9.46 -3.28
CA PHE A 209 -10.46 10.51 -3.56
C PHE A 209 -11.70 10.42 -2.66
N LEU A 210 -12.22 9.21 -2.45
CA LEU A 210 -13.37 8.99 -1.57
C LEU A 210 -13.02 9.34 -0.11
N ALA A 211 -11.82 8.97 0.34
CA ALA A 211 -11.31 9.31 1.66
C ALA A 211 -11.18 10.84 1.87
N LYS A 212 -10.80 11.58 0.82
CA LYS A 212 -10.82 13.04 0.81
C LYS A 212 -12.24 13.60 0.84
N ALA A 213 -13.14 13.07 0.01
CA ALA A 213 -14.53 13.53 -0.07
C ALA A 213 -15.24 13.43 1.30
N PHE A 214 -14.98 12.35 2.04
CA PHE A 214 -15.48 12.17 3.40
C PHE A 214 -14.65 12.85 4.50
N ARG A 215 -13.60 13.62 4.14
CA ARG A 215 -12.72 14.35 5.07
C ARG A 215 -12.15 13.46 6.17
N ILE A 216 -11.66 12.30 5.75
CA ILE A 216 -11.05 11.28 6.63
C ILE A 216 -9.54 11.43 6.63
N THR A 217 -8.99 11.87 5.50
CA THR A 217 -7.55 12.06 5.32
C THR A 217 -7.17 13.54 5.33
N PRO A 218 -6.00 13.90 5.89
CA PRO A 218 -5.48 15.26 5.80
C PRO A 218 -5.31 15.70 4.33
N GLN A 219 -5.51 16.99 4.05
CA GLN A 219 -5.42 17.51 2.69
C GLN A 219 -4.02 17.35 2.08
N TRP A 220 -2.97 17.52 2.90
CA TRP A 220 -1.58 17.33 2.46
C TRP A 220 -1.30 15.87 2.07
N TRP A 221 -1.86 14.91 2.80
CA TRP A 221 -1.71 13.49 2.52
C TRP A 221 -2.34 13.15 1.18
N PHE A 222 -3.57 13.61 0.95
CA PHE A 222 -4.25 13.42 -0.33
C PHE A 222 -3.43 14.00 -1.48
N ARG A 223 -2.89 15.22 -1.35
CA ARG A 223 -2.08 15.85 -2.40
C ARG A 223 -0.82 15.05 -2.71
N TRP A 224 -0.10 14.60 -1.67
CA TRP A 224 1.09 13.78 -1.84
C TRP A 224 0.75 12.43 -2.47
N ARG A 225 -0.27 11.73 -1.98
CA ARG A 225 -0.75 10.46 -2.52
C ARG A 225 -1.20 10.56 -3.96
N ALA A 226 -2.01 11.57 -4.29
CA ALA A 226 -2.47 11.80 -5.65
C ALA A 226 -1.29 12.04 -6.60
N GLY A 227 -0.30 12.85 -6.19
CA GLY A 227 0.91 13.06 -6.98
C GLY A 227 1.74 11.78 -7.16
N PHE A 228 1.93 11.02 -6.08
CA PHE A 228 2.66 9.75 -6.11
C PHE A 228 1.99 8.71 -7.00
N SER A 229 0.68 8.49 -6.83
CA SER A 229 -0.11 7.57 -7.63
C SER A 229 -0.19 7.99 -9.10
N LEU A 230 -0.31 9.29 -9.38
CA LEU A 230 -0.29 9.81 -10.75
C LEU A 230 1.07 9.59 -11.42
N ALA A 231 2.17 9.86 -10.72
CA ALA A 231 3.52 9.62 -11.25
C ALA A 231 3.76 8.13 -11.52
N ALA A 232 3.32 7.25 -10.61
CA ALA A 232 3.41 5.81 -10.81
C ALA A 232 2.54 5.34 -11.98
N PHE A 233 1.31 5.84 -12.09
CA PHE A 233 0.41 5.57 -13.21
C PHE A 233 1.04 5.99 -14.54
N LEU A 234 1.62 7.20 -14.62
CA LEU A 234 2.31 7.67 -15.82
C LEU A 234 3.52 6.79 -16.16
N GLY A 235 4.28 6.33 -15.17
CA GLY A 235 5.37 5.38 -15.38
C GLY A 235 4.91 4.04 -15.97
N VAL A 236 3.81 3.48 -15.46
CA VAL A 236 3.20 2.25 -16.00
C VAL A 236 2.60 2.50 -17.39
N PHE A 237 1.96 3.64 -17.61
CA PHE A 237 1.42 4.02 -18.90
C PHE A 237 2.52 4.15 -19.97
N LEU A 238 3.66 4.73 -19.62
CA LEU A 238 4.83 4.74 -20.51
C LEU A 238 5.28 3.32 -20.83
N LEU A 239 5.42 2.43 -19.83
CA LEU A 239 5.74 1.02 -20.08
C LEU A 239 4.74 0.33 -21.01
N MET A 240 3.46 0.68 -20.93
CA MET A 240 2.41 0.18 -21.82
C MET A 240 2.64 0.63 -23.27
N LEU A 241 3.03 1.90 -23.47
CA LEU A 241 3.29 2.47 -24.79
C LEU A 241 4.59 1.99 -25.44
N SER A 242 5.50 1.37 -24.67
CA SER A 242 6.74 0.87 -25.23
C SER A 242 6.47 -0.15 -26.34
N GLU A 243 7.10 0.04 -27.49
CA GLU A 243 7.06 -0.88 -28.64
C GLU A 243 7.33 -2.34 -28.21
N ARG A 244 8.22 -2.54 -27.24
CA ARG A 244 8.55 -3.87 -26.71
C ARG A 244 7.35 -4.56 -26.08
N ASN A 245 6.49 -3.81 -25.41
CA ASN A 245 5.27 -4.35 -24.82
C ASN A 245 4.22 -4.69 -25.90
N VAL A 246 4.13 -3.87 -26.95
CA VAL A 246 3.24 -4.07 -28.09
C VAL A 246 3.63 -5.30 -28.92
N TYR A 247 4.93 -5.46 -29.20
CA TYR A 247 5.43 -6.55 -30.06
C TYR A 247 5.53 -7.90 -29.33
N LEU A 248 5.78 -7.93 -28.02
CA LEU A 248 5.86 -9.17 -27.25
C LEU A 248 4.49 -9.71 -26.81
N GLY A 249 3.44 -8.88 -26.77
CA GLY A 249 2.06 -9.33 -26.52
C GLY A 249 1.43 -10.07 -27.71
N GLN A 250 1.98 -9.91 -28.91
CA GLN A 250 1.56 -10.67 -30.07
C GLN A 250 2.32 -12.00 -30.10
N LYS A 251 1.60 -13.10 -29.84
CA LYS A 251 2.12 -14.47 -30.00
C LYS A 251 2.91 -14.55 -31.32
N PRO A 252 4.15 -15.08 -31.33
CA PRO A 252 4.88 -15.25 -32.58
C PRO A 252 4.03 -16.10 -33.51
N MET A 253 3.61 -15.52 -34.63
CA MET A 253 2.99 -16.28 -35.71
C MET A 253 3.94 -17.41 -36.07
N ILE A 254 3.41 -18.63 -36.00
CA ILE A 254 4.08 -19.88 -36.35
C ILE A 254 4.79 -19.67 -37.70
N ARG A 255 6.11 -19.82 -37.71
CA ARG A 255 6.84 -20.06 -38.95
C ARG A 255 6.39 -21.44 -39.44
N MET A 256 5.53 -21.46 -40.46
CA MET A 256 5.32 -22.62 -41.32
C MET A 256 6.58 -22.89 -42.13
#